data_AF-A0A8T5V2F5-F1
#
_entry.id   AF-A0A8T5V2F5-F1
#
_cell.length_a   1.000
_cell.length_b   1.000
_cell.length_c   1.000
_cell.angle_alpha   90.00
_cell.angle_beta   90.00
_cell.angle_gamma   90.00
#
_symmetry.space_group_name_H-M   'P 1'
#
loop_
_entity.id
_entity.type
_entity.pdbx_description
1 polymer ?
#
loop_
_entity_poly.entity_id
_entity_poly.type
_entity_poly.pdbx_seq_one_letter_code
_entity_poly.pdbx_strand_id
1 'polypeptide(L)'
;MDKDLDNLEDKEILGLDGVSEILEKEIQNLSEKIRNGRIKDPKKEEVRIKMIRTLAYLSKTYARIKEAQKVEELEKKIEILEKAQKMSKR
;
A
#
# COMPACT_ATOMS: atom_id res chain seq x y z
N MET A 1 3.94 -0.08 -29.69
CA MET A 1 2.67 0.13 -28.97
C MET A 1 2.56 -1.00 -27.99
N ASP A 2 2.89 -0.70 -26.73
CA ASP A 2 2.95 -1.66 -25.64
C ASP A 2 1.57 -2.26 -25.40
N LYS A 3 1.40 -3.53 -25.73
CA LYS A 3 0.15 -4.31 -25.55
C LYS A 3 -0.18 -4.63 -24.10
N ASP A 4 0.57 -4.06 -23.15
CA ASP A 4 0.42 -4.31 -21.72
C ASP A 4 -0.38 -3.20 -21.01
N LEU A 5 -0.78 -2.14 -21.71
CA LEU A 5 -1.60 -1.05 -21.16
C LEU A 5 -3.11 -1.33 -21.24
N ASP A 6 -3.54 -2.27 -22.07
CA ASP A 6 -4.96 -2.57 -22.30
C ASP A 6 -5.57 -3.51 -21.24
N ASN A 7 -4.79 -3.99 -20.25
CA ASN A 7 -5.27 -4.84 -19.14
C ASN A 7 -5.58 -4.05 -17.84
N LEU A 8 -5.72 -2.72 -17.93
CA LEU A 8 -6.06 -1.88 -16.78
C LEU A 8 -7.57 -1.64 -16.62
N GLU A 9 -8.40 -2.00 -17.60
CA GLU A 9 -9.84 -1.70 -17.60
C GLU A 9 -10.69 -2.73 -16.82
N ASP A 10 -10.15 -3.90 -16.47
CA ASP A 10 -10.89 -4.97 -15.77
C ASP A 10 -10.57 -5.14 -14.28
N LYS A 11 -9.79 -4.22 -13.67
CA LYS A 11 -9.59 -4.28 -12.21
C LYS A 11 -10.76 -3.61 -11.52
N GLU A 12 -11.67 -4.45 -11.01
CA GLU A 12 -12.52 -4.20 -9.85
C GLU A 12 -11.92 -3.08 -8.98
N ILE A 13 -12.67 -2.01 -8.71
CA ILE A 13 -12.18 -0.88 -7.90
C ILE A 13 -11.80 -1.45 -6.53
N LEU A 14 -10.50 -1.73 -6.35
CA LEU A 14 -9.99 -2.32 -5.13
C LEU A 14 -10.19 -1.30 -4.01
N GLY A 15 -10.91 -1.70 -2.96
CA GLY A 15 -10.98 -0.94 -1.72
C GLY A 15 -9.60 -0.76 -1.08
N LEU A 16 -9.51 0.06 -0.03
CA LEU A 16 -8.26 0.36 0.67
C LEU A 16 -7.48 -0.91 1.08
N ASP A 17 -8.20 -1.96 1.46
CA ASP A 17 -7.64 -3.27 1.81
C ASP A 17 -6.90 -3.91 0.64
N GLY A 18 -7.56 -4.04 -0.52
CA GLY A 18 -6.96 -4.64 -1.71
C GLY A 18 -5.78 -3.83 -2.24
N VAL A 19 -5.83 -2.49 -2.15
CA VAL A 19 -4.69 -1.63 -2.51
C VAL A 19 -3.53 -1.85 -1.54
N SER A 20 -3.80 -2.00 -0.23
CA SER A 20 -2.76 -2.22 0.77
C SER A 20 -1.99 -3.53 0.55
N GLU A 21 -2.69 -4.62 0.20
CA GLU A 21 -2.08 -5.93 -0.08
C GLU A 21 -1.17 -5.90 -1.31
N ILE A 22 -1.61 -5.22 -2.38
CA ILE A 22 -0.79 -5.05 -3.58
C ILE A 22 0.47 -4.26 -3.24
N LEU A 23 0.33 -3.15 -2.51
CA LEU A 23 1.47 -2.32 -2.13
C LEU A 23 2.46 -3.10 -1.27
N GLU A 24 1.99 -3.89 -0.31
CA GLU A 24 2.84 -4.73 0.53
C GLU A 24 3.66 -5.73 -0.30
N LYS A 25 3.00 -6.44 -1.22
CA LYS A 25 3.64 -7.38 -2.13
C LYS A 25 4.69 -6.69 -3.01
N GLU A 26 4.35 -5.54 -3.59
CA GLU A 26 5.28 -4.81 -4.46
C GLU A 26 6.45 -4.20 -3.70
N ILE A 27 6.24 -3.72 -2.47
CA ILE A 27 7.31 -3.27 -1.57
C ILE A 27 8.29 -4.41 -1.29
N GLN A 28 7.79 -5.61 -0.97
CA GLN A 28 8.62 -6.78 -0.72
C GLN A 28 9.44 -7.16 -1.96
N ASN A 29 8.77 -7.33 -3.10
CA ASN A 29 9.40 -7.66 -4.38
C ASN A 29 10.51 -6.66 -4.74
N LEU A 30 10.23 -5.37 -4.56
CA LEU A 30 11.18 -4.30 -4.89
C LEU A 30 12.37 -4.29 -3.92
N SER A 31 12.12 -4.51 -2.63
CA SER A 31 13.19 -4.65 -1.62
C SER A 31 14.12 -5.80 -1.94
N GLU A 32 13.59 -6.97 -2.30
CA GLU A 32 14.37 -8.14 -2.69
C GLU A 32 15.20 -7.88 -3.96
N LYS A 33 14.62 -7.23 -4.97
CA LYS A 33 15.34 -6.84 -6.21
C LYS A 33 16.52 -5.90 -5.90
N ILE A 34 16.35 -4.96 -4.97
CA ILE A 34 17.41 -4.03 -4.55
C ILE A 34 18.51 -4.79 -3.78
N ARG A 35 18.14 -5.62 -2.79
CA ARG A 35 19.07 -6.36 -1.91
C ARG A 35 19.89 -7.39 -2.65
N ASN A 36 19.25 -8.20 -3.50
CA ASN A 36 19.91 -9.32 -4.19
C ASN A 36 20.79 -8.88 -5.37
N GLY A 37 20.99 -7.58 -5.55
CA GLY A 37 22.14 -7.06 -6.28
C GLY A 37 22.28 -7.57 -7.71
N ARG A 38 21.18 -7.73 -8.47
CA ARG A 38 21.22 -7.97 -9.95
C ARG A 38 21.82 -6.79 -10.74
N ILE A 39 22.52 -5.90 -10.04
CA ILE A 39 22.91 -4.55 -10.41
C ILE A 39 24.40 -4.40 -10.07
N LYS A 40 25.26 -4.87 -11.01
CA LYS A 40 26.73 -4.75 -10.99
C LYS A 40 27.26 -3.67 -11.95
N ASP A 41 26.39 -2.91 -12.60
CA ASP A 41 26.73 -1.95 -13.66
C ASP A 41 26.41 -0.52 -13.18
N PRO A 42 27.27 0.49 -13.42
CA PRO A 42 26.99 1.89 -13.12
C PRO A 42 25.63 2.41 -13.61
N LYS A 43 25.17 1.98 -14.81
CA LYS A 43 23.81 2.29 -15.30
C LYS A 43 22.73 1.68 -14.42
N LYS A 44 23.02 0.52 -13.83
CA LYS A 44 22.13 -0.14 -12.90
C LYS A 44 22.14 0.53 -11.52
N GLU A 45 23.21 1.21 -11.11
CA GLU A 45 23.21 1.99 -9.86
C GLU A 45 22.24 3.18 -9.93
N GLU A 46 22.17 3.86 -11.08
CA GLU A 46 21.13 4.87 -11.32
C GLU A 46 19.71 4.26 -11.24
N VAL A 47 19.52 3.08 -11.83
CA VAL A 47 18.26 2.33 -11.74
C VAL A 47 17.96 1.94 -10.28
N ARG A 48 18.95 1.51 -9.50
CA ARG A 48 18.79 1.18 -8.08
C ARG A 48 18.35 2.41 -7.29
N ILE A 49 18.93 3.59 -7.53
CA ILE A 49 18.50 4.83 -6.88
C ILE A 49 17.04 5.14 -7.22
N LYS A 50 16.63 4.99 -8.49
CA LYS A 50 15.22 5.16 -8.90
C LYS A 50 14.31 4.17 -8.17
N MET A 51 14.70 2.90 -8.08
CA MET A 51 13.96 1.86 -7.36
C MET A 51 13.85 2.15 -5.86
N ILE A 52 14.90 2.66 -5.22
CA ILE A 52 14.87 3.08 -3.80
C ILE A 52 13.88 4.23 -3.61
N ARG A 53 13.87 5.22 -4.50
CA ARG A 53 12.89 6.32 -4.47
C ARG A 53 11.46 5.81 -4.63
N THR A 54 11.24 4.90 -5.58
CA THR A 54 9.94 4.24 -5.77
C THR A 54 9.55 3.47 -4.52
N LEU A 55 10.46 2.70 -3.92
CA LEU A 55 10.22 1.96 -2.68
C LEU A 55 9.80 2.89 -1.54
N ALA A 56 10.47 4.03 -1.39
CA ALA A 56 10.12 5.03 -0.38
C ALA A 56 8.71 5.61 -0.62
N TYR A 57 8.35 5.89 -1.87
CA TYR A 57 7.02 6.37 -2.22
C TYR A 57 5.92 5.33 -1.95
N LEU A 58 6.14 4.08 -2.36
CA LEU A 58 5.20 2.97 -2.10
C LEU A 58 5.03 2.75 -0.61
N SER A 59 6.12 2.73 0.15
CA SER A 59 6.10 2.55 1.61
C SER A 59 5.34 3.67 2.31
N LYS A 60 5.56 4.93 1.90
CA LYS A 60 4.83 6.09 2.43
C LYS A 60 3.33 6.00 2.12
N THR A 61 2.97 5.54 0.94
CA THR A 61 1.58 5.37 0.52
C THR A 61 0.90 4.25 1.32
N TYR A 62 1.58 3.11 1.47
CA TYR A 62 1.11 1.99 2.30
C TYR A 62 0.86 2.43 3.76
N ALA A 63 1.80 3.18 4.35
CA ALA A 63 1.65 3.69 5.71
C ALA A 63 0.40 4.58 5.86
N ARG A 64 0.14 5.48 4.90
CA ARG A 64 -1.07 6.33 4.89
C ARG A 64 -2.35 5.52 4.78
N ILE A 65 -2.35 4.46 3.96
CA ILE A 65 -3.52 3.58 3.83
C ILE A 65 -3.76 2.84 5.15
N LYS A 66 -2.71 2.33 5.79
CA LYS A 66 -2.81 1.70 7.12
C LYS A 66 -3.31 2.66 8.20
N GLU A 67 -2.88 3.92 8.15
CA GLU A 67 -3.41 4.98 9.03
C GLU A 67 -4.89 5.21 8.78
N ALA A 68 -5.33 5.31 7.52
CA ALA A 68 -6.74 5.48 7.16
C ALA A 68 -7.60 4.29 7.63
N GLN A 69 -7.15 3.06 7.39
CA GLN A 69 -7.80 1.84 7.89
C GLN A 69 -7.96 1.86 9.41
N LYS A 70 -6.92 2.29 10.13
CA LYS A 70 -6.95 2.41 11.59
C LYS A 70 -7.93 3.47 12.07
N VAL A 71 -8.03 4.61 11.39
CA VAL A 71 -9.02 5.65 11.71
C VAL A 71 -10.42 5.09 11.56
N GLU A 72 -10.73 4.43 10.46
CA GLU A 72 -12.04 3.82 10.21
C GLU A 72 -12.40 2.77 11.28
N GLU A 73 -11.43 1.96 11.70
CA GLU A 73 -11.62 0.98 12.78
C GLU A 73 -11.93 1.64 14.12
N LEU A 74 -11.23 2.73 14.46
CA LEU A 74 -11.44 3.47 15.70
C LEU A 74 -12.79 4.17 15.72
N GLU A 75 -13.22 4.76 14.59
CA GLU A 75 -14.55 5.37 14.46
C GLU A 75 -15.66 4.35 14.70
N LYS A 76 -15.56 3.16 14.10
CA LYS A 76 -16.50 2.05 14.35
C LYS A 76 -16.55 1.65 15.83
N LYS A 77 -15.39 1.58 16.50
CA LYS A 77 -15.30 1.27 17.94
C LYS A 77 -15.98 2.35 18.80
N ILE A 78 -15.74 3.62 18.49
CA ILE A 78 -16.39 4.74 19.19
C ILE A 78 -17.91 4.66 19.04
N GLU A 79 -18.41 4.43 17.83
CA GLU A 79 -19.85 4.34 17.58
C GLU A 79 -20.51 3.21 18.39
N ILE A 80 -19.87 2.05 18.48
CA ILE A 80 -20.33 0.92 19.29
C ILE A 80 -20.40 1.31 20.77
N LEU A 81 -19.35 1.95 21.30
CA LEU A 81 -19.28 2.36 22.70
C LEU A 81 -20.33 3.43 23.03
N GLU A 82 -20.54 4.40 22.15
CA GLU A 82 -21.58 5.42 22.31
C GLU A 82 -22.98 4.81 22.31
N LYS A 83 -23.25 3.87 21.41
CA LYS A 83 -24.51 3.12 21.37
C LYS A 83 -24.71 2.33 22.68
N ALA A 84 -23.69 1.64 23.15
CA ALA A 84 -23.73 0.90 24.41
C ALA A 84 -23.99 1.83 25.61
N GLN A 85 -23.33 2.98 25.70
CA GLN A 85 -23.62 3.98 26.74
C GLN A 85 -25.04 4.53 26.67
N LYS A 86 -25.54 4.82 25.47
CA LYS A 86 -26.92 5.31 25.28
C LYS A 86 -27.96 4.26 25.70
N MET A 87 -27.70 2.97 25.46
CA MET A 87 -28.57 1.89 25.93
C MET A 87 -28.49 1.69 27.45
N SER A 88 -27.31 1.86 28.05
CA SER A 88 -27.13 1.72 29.52
C SER A 88 -27.73 2.88 30.32
N LYS A 89 -27.97 4.04 29.70
CA LYS A 89 -28.57 5.23 30.34
C LYS A 89 -30.09 5.35 30.14
N ARG A 90 -30.70 4.41 29.41
CA ARG A 90 -32.16 4.26 29.28
C ARG A 90 -32.65 3.20 30.26
#